data_AF-A0AAP4UCG2-F1
#
_entry.id   AF-A0AAP4UCG2-F1
#
_cell.length_a   1.000
_cell.length_b   1.000
_cell.length_c   1.000
_cell.angle_alpha   90.00
_cell.angle_beta   90.00
_cell.angle_gamma   90.00
#
_symmetry.space_group_name_H-M   'P 1'
#
loop_
_entity.id
_entity.type
_entity.pdbx_description
1 polymer ?
#
loop_
_entity_poly.entity_id
_entity_poly.type
_entity_poly.pdbx_seq_one_letter_code
_entity_poly.pdbx_strand_id
1 'polypeptide(L)'
;MSKKQHQEVSEFQFWLQRLGKTSLRALHIVGIVGAGGGLLLGIEQNLWINYWILAMTSGVALFAWEVIRDWRWLIQLKGVLTIFKVLLLGLFIPMADWKPEITIFIVLLSVVVSHGPAGLRHYSVVHRKVIHGKKEIKG
;
A
#
# COMPACT_ATOMS: atom_id res chain seq x y z
N MET A 1 7.99 20.09 33.41
CA MET A 1 6.73 19.90 32.66
C MET A 1 6.93 20.33 31.21
N SER A 2 7.15 19.39 30.29
CA SER A 2 7.30 19.69 28.85
C SER A 2 5.92 19.74 28.20
N LYS A 3 5.44 20.94 27.86
CA LYS A 3 4.26 21.16 27.03
C LYS A 3 4.56 20.62 25.63
N LYS A 4 4.12 19.38 25.34
CA LYS A 4 4.04 18.88 23.97
C LYS A 4 3.04 19.77 23.23
N GLN A 5 3.54 20.73 22.46
CA GLN A 5 2.76 21.52 21.52
C GLN A 5 2.11 20.56 20.52
N HIS A 6 0.84 20.25 20.75
CA HIS A 6 0.00 19.62 19.77
C HIS A 6 -0.32 20.66 18.70
N GLN A 7 0.44 20.69 17.61
CA GLN A 7 -0.03 21.31 16.38
C GLN A 7 -1.28 20.55 15.93
N GLU A 8 -2.43 21.21 15.99
CA GLU A 8 -3.65 20.79 15.31
C GLU A 8 -3.45 21.04 13.82
N VAL A 9 -3.67 20.00 13.01
CA VAL A 9 -3.60 20.11 11.55
C VAL A 9 -4.81 20.95 11.14
N SER A 10 -4.61 21.95 10.28
CA SER A 10 -5.72 22.76 9.74
C SER A 10 -6.77 21.85 9.09
N GLU A 11 -8.06 22.18 9.24
CA GLU A 11 -9.17 21.40 8.68
C GLU A 11 -9.00 21.16 7.17
N PHE A 12 -8.55 22.18 6.44
CA PHE A 12 -8.23 22.08 5.02
C PHE A 12 -7.12 21.07 4.75
N GLN A 13 -6.03 21.11 5.52
CA GLN A 13 -4.91 20.17 5.38
C GLN A 13 -5.35 18.73 5.71
N PHE A 14 -6.25 18.56 6.68
CA PHE A 14 -6.81 17.25 7.01
C PHE A 14 -7.59 16.66 5.83
N TRP A 15 -8.51 17.42 5.25
CA TRP A 15 -9.30 16.98 4.10
C TRP A 15 -8.46 16.74 2.86
N LEU A 16 -7.49 17.61 2.59
CA LEU A 16 -6.56 17.45 1.47
C LEU A 16 -5.76 16.15 1.59
N GLN A 17 -5.20 15.85 2.76
CA GLN A 17 -4.45 14.61 2.99
C GLN A 17 -5.35 13.37 2.91
N ARG A 18 -6.57 13.47 3.44
CA ARG A 18 -7.53 12.36 3.42
C ARG A 18 -7.99 12.03 2.00
N LEU A 19 -8.51 13.02 1.29
CA LEU A 19 -8.99 12.85 -0.08
C LEU A 19 -7.86 12.49 -1.03
N GLY A 20 -6.69 13.14 -0.93
CA GLY A 20 -5.54 12.82 -1.75
C GLY A 20 -5.11 11.37 -1.61
N LYS A 21 -5.03 10.86 -0.37
CA LYS A 21 -4.68 9.45 -0.12
C LYS A 21 -5.75 8.47 -0.62
N THR A 22 -7.02 8.79 -0.42
CA THR A 22 -8.13 7.94 -0.90
C THR A 22 -8.18 7.90 -2.42
N SER A 23 -7.98 9.03 -3.10
CA SER A 23 -7.91 9.11 -4.56
C SER A 23 -6.73 8.32 -5.12
N LEU A 24 -5.53 8.43 -4.52
CA LEU A 24 -4.38 7.62 -4.91
C LEU A 24 -4.67 6.12 -4.77
N ARG A 25 -5.35 5.70 -3.70
CA ARG A 25 -5.76 4.29 -3.51
C ARG A 25 -6.77 3.85 -4.58
N ALA A 26 -7.73 4.71 -4.92
CA ALA A 26 -8.71 4.40 -5.97
C ALA A 26 -8.02 4.21 -7.33
N LEU A 27 -7.13 5.13 -7.71
CA LEU A 27 -6.31 5.02 -8.94
C LEU A 27 -5.45 3.75 -8.93
N HIS A 28 -4.86 3.41 -7.78
CA HIS A 28 -4.09 2.19 -7.63
C HIS A 28 -4.93 0.94 -7.87
N ILE A 29 -6.14 0.87 -7.31
CA ILE A 29 -7.06 -0.25 -7.53
C ILE A 29 -7.45 -0.36 -9.01
N VAL A 30 -7.74 0.76 -9.69
CA VAL A 30 -8.01 0.75 -11.14
C VAL A 30 -6.83 0.17 -11.91
N GLY A 31 -5.61 0.58 -11.59
CA GLY A 31 -4.40 0.02 -12.20
C GLY A 31 -4.24 -1.47 -11.94
N ILE A 32 -4.41 -1.92 -10.69
CA ILE A 32 -4.28 -3.33 -10.30
C ILE A 32 -5.34 -4.19 -10.98
N VAL A 33 -6.59 -3.75 -11.05
CA VAL A 33 -7.67 -4.50 -11.70
C VAL A 33 -7.43 -4.60 -13.20
N GLY A 34 -7.07 -3.50 -13.86
CA GLY A 34 -6.80 -3.51 -15.31
C GLY A 34 -5.58 -4.36 -15.70
N ALA A 35 -4.46 -4.18 -14.99
CA ALA A 35 -3.24 -4.95 -15.26
C ALA A 35 -3.39 -6.42 -14.83
N GLY A 36 -4.04 -6.67 -13.69
CA GLY A 36 -4.33 -8.01 -13.20
C GLY A 36 -5.25 -8.78 -14.16
N GLY A 37 -6.28 -8.12 -14.72
CA GLY A 37 -7.12 -8.72 -15.75
C GLY A 37 -6.30 -9.12 -16.98
N GLY A 38 -5.39 -8.25 -17.44
CA GLY A 38 -4.48 -8.56 -18.54
C GLY A 38 -3.57 -9.76 -18.27
N LEU A 39 -2.98 -9.83 -17.08
CA LEU A 39 -2.11 -10.94 -16.66
C LEU A 39 -2.88 -12.26 -16.51
N LEU A 40 -4.04 -12.25 -15.87
CA LEU A 40 -4.83 -13.45 -15.59
C LEU A 40 -5.45 -14.06 -16.84
N LEU A 41 -5.84 -13.22 -17.80
CA LEU A 41 -6.49 -13.65 -19.04
C LEU A 41 -5.51 -13.85 -20.19
N GLY A 42 -4.20 -13.68 -19.96
CA GLY A 42 -3.17 -13.84 -20.99
C GLY A 42 -3.28 -12.83 -22.13
N ILE A 43 -3.77 -11.62 -21.85
CA ILE A 43 -3.96 -10.57 -22.85
C ILE A 43 -2.62 -9.94 -23.22
N GLU A 44 -2.47 -9.56 -24.50
CA GLU A 44 -1.31 -8.83 -25.00
C GLU A 44 -0.97 -7.60 -24.14
N GLN A 45 0.32 -7.44 -23.84
CA GLN A 45 0.80 -6.44 -22.87
C GLN A 45 0.45 -4.99 -23.24
N ASN A 46 0.47 -4.66 -24.53
CA ASN A 46 0.12 -3.33 -25.06
C ASN A 46 -1.30 -2.89 -24.66
N LEU A 47 -2.24 -3.81 -24.48
CA LEU A 47 -3.63 -3.50 -24.13
C LEU A 47 -3.80 -3.12 -22.66
N TRP A 48 -2.87 -3.49 -21.77
CA TRP A 48 -2.99 -3.25 -20.33
C TRP A 48 -1.80 -2.53 -19.70
N ILE A 49 -0.76 -2.19 -20.47
CA ILE A 49 0.45 -1.53 -19.96
C ILE A 49 0.16 -0.21 -19.24
N ASN A 50 -0.83 0.56 -19.71
CA ASN A 50 -1.22 1.81 -19.06
C ASN A 50 -1.77 1.59 -17.64
N TYR A 51 -2.52 0.50 -17.43
CA TYR A 51 -2.99 0.12 -16.10
C TYR A 51 -1.82 -0.32 -15.20
N TRP A 52 -0.82 -1.00 -15.75
CA TRP A 52 0.39 -1.35 -15.02
C TRP A 52 1.18 -0.12 -14.59
N ILE A 53 1.38 0.84 -15.50
CA ILE A 53 2.02 2.13 -15.19
C ILE A 53 1.23 2.85 -14.10
N LEU A 54 -0.10 2.89 -14.20
CA LEU A 54 -0.96 3.50 -13.19
C LEU A 54 -0.81 2.80 -11.83
N ALA A 55 -0.83 1.47 -11.79
CA ALA A 55 -0.65 0.69 -10.57
C ALA A 55 0.71 0.96 -9.92
N MET A 56 1.79 0.94 -10.70
CA MET A 56 3.16 1.13 -10.21
C MET A 56 3.38 2.56 -9.71
N THR A 57 2.98 3.56 -10.48
CA THR A 57 3.18 4.98 -10.10
C THR A 57 2.37 5.36 -8.87
N SER A 58 1.08 5.01 -8.81
CA SER A 58 0.24 5.24 -7.63
C SER A 58 0.67 4.42 -6.41
N GLY A 59 1.12 3.19 -6.60
CA GLY A 59 1.63 2.32 -5.55
C GLY A 59 2.91 2.87 -4.91
N VAL A 60 3.85 3.34 -5.72
CA VAL A 60 5.07 4.02 -5.26
C VAL A 60 4.72 5.31 -4.51
N ALA A 61 3.79 6.11 -5.04
CA ALA A 61 3.34 7.32 -4.36
C ALA A 61 2.71 7.03 -2.98
N LEU A 62 1.87 5.99 -2.87
CA LEU A 62 1.28 5.53 -1.60
C LEU A 62 2.34 5.02 -0.63
N PHE A 63 3.31 4.25 -1.11
CA PHE A 63 4.43 3.77 -0.31
C PHE A 63 5.24 4.93 0.27
N ALA A 64 5.65 5.87 -0.59
CA ALA A 64 6.39 7.06 -0.18
C ALA A 64 5.59 7.89 0.83
N TRP A 65 4.29 8.09 0.59
CA TRP A 65 3.40 8.81 1.50
C TRP A 65 3.40 8.21 2.91
N GLU A 66 3.34 6.88 3.03
CA GLU A 66 3.33 6.21 4.34
C GLU A 66 4.68 6.35 5.06
N VAL A 67 5.79 6.15 4.34
CA VAL A 67 7.15 6.22 4.90
C VAL A 67 7.50 7.64 5.35
N ILE A 68 7.20 8.66 4.52
CA ILE A 68 7.45 10.07 4.84
C ILE A 68 6.64 10.51 6.06
N ARG A 69 5.40 10.01 6.20
CA ARG A 69 4.52 10.37 7.32
C ARG A 69 4.96 9.72 8.64
N ASP A 70 5.33 8.45 8.63
CA ASP A 70 5.81 7.75 9.82
C ASP A 70 6.75 6.59 9.45
N TRP A 71 8.05 6.77 9.66
CA TRP A 71 9.06 5.75 9.39
C TRP A 71 8.79 4.41 10.12
N ARG A 72 8.08 4.44 11.26
CA ARG A 72 7.69 3.22 11.99
C ARG A 72 6.76 2.33 11.18
N TRP A 73 6.13 2.85 10.13
CA TRP A 73 5.37 2.05 9.16
C TRP A 73 6.21 0.89 8.62
N LEU A 74 7.52 1.09 8.40
CA LEU A 74 8.44 0.06 7.90
C LEU A 74 8.58 -1.16 8.81
N ILE A 75 8.36 -0.98 10.11
CA ILE A 75 8.46 -2.06 11.12
C ILE A 75 7.10 -2.55 11.61
N GLN A 76 6.01 -1.88 11.19
CA GLN A 76 4.64 -2.31 11.45
C GLN A 76 4.24 -3.36 10.41
N LEU A 77 3.42 -4.33 10.81
CA LEU A 77 3.04 -5.44 9.95
C LEU A 77 2.37 -4.99 8.64
N LYS A 78 1.57 -3.90 8.65
CA LYS A 78 1.02 -3.33 7.42
C LYS A 78 2.09 -2.89 6.40
N GLY A 79 3.22 -2.34 6.88
CA GLY A 79 4.31 -1.90 6.02
C GLY A 79 5.19 -3.06 5.60
N VAL A 80 5.51 -3.96 6.52
CA VAL A 80 6.24 -5.20 6.23
C VAL A 80 5.53 -6.02 5.16
N LEU A 81 4.21 -6.22 5.27
CA LEU A 81 3.44 -6.95 4.27
C LEU A 81 3.30 -6.19 2.95
N THR A 82 3.37 -4.85 2.96
CA THR A 82 3.42 -4.06 1.72
C THR A 82 4.77 -4.22 1.02
N ILE A 83 5.88 -4.17 1.77
CA ILE A 83 7.22 -4.43 1.23
C ILE A 83 7.28 -5.85 0.66
N PHE A 84 6.72 -6.83 1.37
CA PHE A 84 6.67 -8.21 0.90
C PHE A 84 5.93 -8.34 -0.43
N LYS A 85 4.83 -7.61 -0.66
CA LYS A 85 4.17 -7.56 -1.98
C LYS A 85 5.07 -6.99 -3.07
N VAL A 86 5.84 -5.95 -2.77
CA VAL A 86 6.79 -5.38 -3.74
C VAL A 86 7.88 -6.40 -4.09
N LEU A 87 8.36 -7.18 -3.11
CA LEU A 87 9.29 -8.28 -3.37
C LEU A 87 8.66 -9.37 -4.24
N LEU A 88 7.39 -9.71 -4.01
CA LEU A 88 6.63 -10.64 -4.86
C LEU A 88 6.50 -10.13 -6.30
N LEU A 89 6.28 -8.83 -6.51
CA LEU A 89 6.32 -8.25 -7.87
C LEU A 89 7.69 -8.40 -8.51
N GLY A 90 8.78 -8.33 -7.73
CA GLY A 90 10.13 -8.60 -8.22
C GLY A 90 10.31 -10.03 -8.77
N LEU A 91 9.51 -11.00 -8.30
CA LEU A 91 9.54 -12.38 -8.81
C LEU A 91 9.00 -12.50 -10.24
N PHE A 92 8.35 -11.47 -10.80
CA PHE A 92 7.90 -11.50 -12.19
C PHE A 92 9.06 -11.65 -13.20
N ILE A 93 10.29 -11.32 -12.79
CA ILE A 93 11.49 -11.47 -13.61
C ILE A 93 11.95 -12.94 -13.64
N PRO A 94 12.33 -13.58 -12.50
CA PRO A 94 12.80 -14.98 -12.51
C PRO A 94 11.66 -16.01 -12.65
N MET A 95 10.41 -15.65 -12.33
CA MET A 95 9.26 -16.57 -12.33
C MET A 95 8.18 -16.06 -13.29
N ALA A 96 8.57 -15.79 -14.54
CA ALA A 96 7.69 -15.17 -15.53
C ALA A 96 6.42 -15.99 -15.84
N ASP A 97 6.50 -17.32 -15.75
CA ASP A 97 5.36 -18.23 -15.99
C ASP A 97 4.33 -18.20 -14.85
N TRP A 98 4.71 -17.71 -13.67
CA TRP A 98 3.88 -17.68 -12.46
C TRP A 98 3.28 -16.31 -12.17
N LYS A 99 3.35 -15.36 -13.13
CA LYS A 99 2.81 -14.00 -12.95
C LYS A 99 1.32 -14.01 -12.54
N PRO A 100 0.44 -14.85 -13.13
CA PRO A 100 -0.96 -14.93 -12.70
C PRO A 100 -1.12 -15.32 -11.23
N GLU A 101 -0.45 -16.39 -10.80
CA GLU A 101 -0.53 -16.95 -9.44
C GLU A 101 0.04 -15.97 -8.41
N ILE A 102 1.20 -15.36 -8.73
CA ILE A 102 1.81 -14.34 -7.88
C ILE A 102 0.88 -13.12 -7.76
N THR A 103 0.21 -12.73 -8.86
CA THR A 103 -0.77 -11.62 -8.85
C THR A 103 -1.95 -11.94 -7.93
N ILE A 104 -2.52 -13.14 -8.03
CA ILE A 104 -3.61 -13.60 -7.15
C ILE A 104 -3.16 -13.54 -5.69
N PHE A 105 -1.97 -14.04 -5.39
CA PHE A 105 -1.44 -14.03 -4.03
C PHE A 105 -1.23 -12.61 -3.48
N ILE A 106 -0.72 -11.68 -4.29
CA ILE A 106 -0.58 -10.25 -3.93
C ILE A 106 -1.95 -9.63 -3.61
N VAL A 107 -2.99 -9.94 -4.41
CA VAL A 107 -4.35 -9.45 -4.20
C VAL A 107 -4.94 -10.00 -2.90
N LEU A 108 -4.84 -11.31 -2.67
CA LEU A 108 -5.31 -11.95 -1.43
C LEU A 108 -4.63 -11.34 -0.20
N LEU A 109 -3.30 -11.18 -0.26
CA LEU A 109 -2.53 -10.53 0.80
C LEU A 109 -2.98 -9.07 1.01
N SER A 110 -3.42 -8.39 -0.05
CA SER A 110 -3.95 -7.03 0.03
C SER A 110 -5.26 -6.93 0.78
N VAL A 111 -6.16 -7.89 0.61
CA VAL A 111 -7.40 -7.97 1.39
C VAL A 111 -7.08 -8.19 2.87
N VAL A 112 -6.22 -9.14 3.20
CA VAL A 112 -5.84 -9.46 4.58
C VAL A 112 -5.24 -8.24 5.31
N VAL A 113 -4.35 -7.49 4.64
CA VAL A 113 -3.74 -6.29 5.24
C VAL A 113 -4.75 -5.16 5.40
N SER A 114 -5.63 -4.97 4.41
CA SER A 114 -6.55 -3.82 4.37
C SER A 114 -7.72 -3.98 5.34
N HIS A 115 -8.28 -5.19 5.43
CA HIS A 115 -9.42 -5.52 6.29
C HIS A 115 -9.01 -6.16 7.62
N GLY A 116 -7.72 -6.44 7.81
CA GLY A 116 -7.21 -6.98 9.06
C GLY A 116 -7.48 -6.08 10.27
N PRO A 117 -7.63 -6.65 11.48
CA PRO A 117 -7.86 -5.89 12.70
C PRO A 117 -6.79 -4.80 12.92
N ALA A 118 -7.18 -3.67 13.51
CA ALA A 118 -6.24 -2.57 13.74
C ALA A 118 -4.99 -3.02 14.55
N GLY A 119 -5.18 -3.90 15.54
CA GLY A 119 -4.08 -4.47 16.31
C GLY A 119 -3.05 -5.22 15.45
N LEU A 120 -3.52 -5.97 14.44
CA LEU A 120 -2.66 -6.68 13.49
C LEU A 120 -1.87 -5.68 12.63
N ARG A 121 -2.53 -4.68 12.06
CA ARG A 121 -1.88 -3.69 11.17
C ARG A 121 -0.81 -2.85 11.87
N HIS A 122 -1.01 -2.55 13.15
CA HIS A 122 -0.09 -1.72 13.95
C HIS A 122 0.89 -2.55 14.80
N TYR A 123 0.85 -3.87 14.69
CA TYR A 123 1.80 -4.75 15.37
C TYR A 123 3.21 -4.52 14.82
N SER A 124 4.17 -4.23 15.70
CA SER A 124 5.58 -4.14 15.32
C SER A 124 6.21 -5.51 15.29
N VAL A 125 6.76 -5.90 14.14
CA VAL A 125 7.49 -7.18 13.99
C VAL A 125 8.79 -7.17 14.81
N VAL A 126 9.42 -6.01 14.93
CA VAL A 126 10.66 -5.82 15.69
C VAL A 126 10.41 -5.82 17.20
N HIS A 127 9.45 -5.01 17.68
CA HIS A 127 9.22 -4.85 19.13
C HIS A 127 8.25 -5.89 19.72
N ARG A 128 7.63 -6.71 18.87
CA ARG A 128 6.63 -7.72 19.23
C ARG A 128 5.45 -7.18 20.06
N LYS A 129 5.06 -5.94 19.77
CA LYS A 129 3.92 -5.26 20.41
C LYS A 129 3.27 -4.28 19.46
N VAL A 130 2.02 -3.93 19.74
CA VAL A 130 1.30 -2.89 18.99
C VAL A 130 1.95 -1.53 19.26
N ILE A 131 2.33 -0.82 18.21
CA ILE A 131 2.85 0.54 18.29
C ILE A 131 1.96 1.48 17.47
N HIS A 132 1.50 2.56 18.09
CA HIS A 132 0.73 3.58 17.39
C HIS A 132 1.66 4.64 16.81
N GLY A 133 1.43 4.97 15.54
CA GLY A 133 2.11 6.06 14.86
C GLY A 133 1.64 7.43 15.39
N LYS A 134 2.37 8.50 15.04
CA LYS A 134 1.94 9.87 15.35
C LYS A 134 0.73 10.17 14.44
N LYS A 135 -0.42 10.52 15.04
CA LYS A 135 -1.70 10.95 14.39
C LYS A 135 -1.91 10.34 13.01
N GLU A 136 -2.37 9.08 12.96
CA GLU A 136 -2.75 8.46 11.69
C GLU A 136 -4.03 9.12 11.17
N ILE A 137 -3.93 9.93 10.11
CA ILE A 137 -5.11 10.31 9.33
C ILE A 137 -5.57 9.05 8.60
N LYS A 138 -6.69 8.51 9.09
CA LYS A 138 -7.41 7.40 8.48
C LYS A 138 -8.06 7.93 7.20
N GLY A 139 -7.63 7.41 6.06
CA GLY A 139 -8.23 7.64 4.74
C GLY A 139 -8.84 6.35 4.25
#